data_AF-A0A920U4S8-F1
#
_entry.id   AF-A0A920U4S8-F1
#
_cell.length_a   1.000
_cell.length_b   1.000
_cell.length_c   1.000
_cell.angle_alpha   90.00
_cell.angle_beta   90.00
_cell.angle_gamma   90.00
#
_symmetry.space_group_name_H-M   'P 1'
#
loop_
_entity.id
_entity.type
_entity.pdbx_description
1 polymer ?
#
loop_
_entity_poly.entity_id
_entity_poly.type
_entity_poly.pdbx_seq_one_letter_code
_entity_poly.pdbx_strand_id
1 'polypeptide(L)' 'MDCDSTLRTNLGGLATIGESNPKNLVHFVFDDVASSSTSGIPIKEMDNMDLAQIAMSSGYAKSYEFDKLEEFSSAWKT' A
#
# COMPACT_ATOMS: atom_id res chain seq x y z
N MET A 1 -6.12 -3.09 -6.36
CA MET A 1 -4.67 -2.93 -6.48
C MET A 1 -4.48 -1.47 -6.74
N ASP A 2 -3.74 -0.80 -5.87
CA ASP A 2 -3.52 0.64 -5.93
C ASP A 2 -2.02 0.90 -6.13
N CYS A 3 -1.66 2.07 -6.67
CA CYS A 3 -0.31 2.61 -6.50
C CYS A 3 -0.27 3.46 -5.21
N ASP A 4 0.92 3.59 -4.62
CA ASP A 4 1.24 4.50 -3.52
C ASP A 4 0.58 5.90 -3.67
N SER A 5 0.68 6.48 -4.87
CA SER A 5 0.21 7.82 -5.20
C SER A 5 -1.32 7.91 -5.25
N THR A 6 -1.98 6.87 -5.78
CA THR A 6 -3.45 6.78 -5.81
C THR A 6 -4.03 6.49 -4.42
N LEU A 7 -3.38 5.59 -3.67
CA LEU A 7 -3.80 5.24 -2.32
C LEU A 7 -3.72 6.45 -1.38
N ARG A 8 -2.67 7.26 -1.52
CA ARG A 8 -2.51 8.52 -0.79
C ARG A 8 -3.69 9.47 -0.98
N THR A 9 -4.22 9.57 -2.19
CA THR A 9 -5.39 10.43 -2.46
C THR A 9 -6.71 9.84 -1.95
N ASN A 10 -6.71 8.58 -1.53
CA ASN A 10 -7.90 7.84 -1.11
C ASN A 10 -7.67 7.02 0.18
N LEU A 11 -6.98 7.58 1.17
CA LEU A 11 -6.71 6.86 2.45
C LEU A 11 -8.00 6.43 3.17
N GLY A 12 -9.12 7.12 2.99
CA GLY A 12 -10.43 6.72 3.54
C GLY A 12 -10.91 5.35 3.05
N GLY A 13 -10.41 4.88 1.90
CA GLY A 13 -10.65 3.53 1.42
C GLY A 13 -10.08 2.45 2.36
N LEU A 14 -8.93 2.70 2.99
CA LEU A 14 -8.33 1.77 3.96
C LEU A 14 -9.23 1.58 5.18
N ALA A 15 -9.77 2.67 5.74
CA ALA A 15 -10.69 2.62 6.86
C ALA A 15 -11.98 1.86 6.51
N THR A 16 -12.51 2.07 5.30
CA THR A 16 -13.70 1.35 4.83
C THR A 16 -13.43 -0.15 4.70
N ILE A 17 -12.29 -0.54 4.12
CA ILE A 17 -11.90 -1.95 3.99
C ILE A 17 -11.71 -2.60 5.37
N GLY A 18 -10.97 -1.93 6.26
CA GLY A 18 -10.71 -2.45 7.61
C GLY A 18 -11.98 -2.65 8.42
N GLU A 19 -12.91 -1.68 8.39
CA GLU A 19 -14.22 -1.81 9.04
C GLU A 19 -15.06 -2.95 8.45
N SER A 20 -15.05 -3.09 7.12
CA SER A 20 -15.83 -4.15 6.45
C SER A 20 -15.27 -5.56 6.66
N ASN A 21 -14.00 -5.68 7.07
CA ASN A 21 -13.27 -6.93 7.33
C ASN A 21 -13.63 -8.10 6.37
N PRO A 22 -13.41 -7.92 5.05
CA PRO A 22 -13.78 -8.92 4.06
C PRO A 22 -12.91 -10.16 4.20
N LYS A 23 -13.54 -11.35 4.25
CA LYS A 23 -12.84 -12.62 4.53
C LYS A 23 -11.82 -13.04 3.46
N ASN A 24 -12.02 -12.62 2.20
CA ASN A 24 -11.27 -13.10 1.04
C ASN A 24 -10.72 -11.95 0.18
N LEU A 25 -10.21 -10.89 0.82
CA LEU A 25 -9.60 -9.76 0.11
C LEU A 25 -8.09 -9.73 0.35
N VAL A 26 -7.34 -9.55 -0.74
CA VAL A 26 -5.93 -9.15 -0.71
C VAL A 26 -5.82 -7.81 -1.41
N HIS A 27 -5.38 -6.79 -0.68
CA HIS A 27 -5.16 -5.46 -1.23
C HIS A 27 -3.68 -5.29 -1.58
N PHE A 28 -3.36 -5.37 -2.87
CA PHE A 28 -2.01 -5.08 -3.37
C PHE A 28 -1.79 -3.59 -3.54
N VAL A 29 -0.64 -3.11 -3.07
CA VAL A 29 -0.15 -1.74 -3.30
C VAL A 29 1.20 -1.83 -4.00
N PHE A 30 1.37 -1.10 -5.09
CA PHE A 30 2.66 -0.96 -5.78
C PHE A 30 3.25 0.40 -5.44
N ASP A 31 4.41 0.39 -4.79
CA ASP A 31 5.20 1.59 -4.54
C ASP A 31 6.32 1.65 -5.57
N ASP A 32 6.22 2.58 -6.51
CA ASP A 32 7.23 2.79 -7.55
C ASP A 32 8.32 3.79 -7.15
N VAL A 33 8.23 4.34 -5.92
CA VAL A 33 9.14 5.34 -5.34
C VAL A 33 9.30 6.57 -6.25
N ALA A 34 8.34 6.82 -7.16
CA ALA A 34 8.46 7.90 -8.12
C ALA A 34 8.19 9.25 -7.45
N SER A 35 9.22 10.10 -7.41
CA SER A 35 9.12 11.47 -6.90
C SER A 35 8.59 12.46 -7.95
N SER A 36 7.87 12.01 -8.97
CA SER A 36 7.35 12.85 -10.05
C SER A 36 5.98 12.41 -10.52
N SER A 37 5.10 13.37 -10.81
CA SER A 37 3.79 13.08 -11.39
C SER A 37 3.89 12.58 -12.82
N THR A 38 2.79 12.05 -13.36
CA THR A 38 2.66 11.68 -14.77
C THR A 38 2.94 12.82 -15.75
N SER A 39 2.78 14.08 -15.31
CA SER A 39 3.11 15.29 -16.09
C SER A 39 4.55 15.79 -15.85
N GLY A 40 5.38 15.02 -15.14
CA GLY A 40 6.77 15.38 -14.84
C GLY A 40 6.94 16.43 -13.74
N ILE A 41 5.88 16.74 -12.97
CA ILE A 41 5.97 17.70 -11.87
C ILE A 41 6.54 16.98 -10.63
N PRO A 42 7.63 17.49 -10.02
CA PRO A 42 8.18 16.90 -8.80
C PRO A 42 7.14 16.83 -7.69
N ILE A 43 7.05 15.67 -7.05
CA ILE A 43 6.25 15.42 -5.87
C ILE A 43 7.19 15.47 -4.67
N LYS A 44 6.81 16.23 -3.63
CA LYS A 44 7.60 16.39 -2.42
C LYS A 44 7.75 15.02 -1.73
N GLU A 45 8.97 14.73 -1.24
CA GLU A 45 9.44 13.43 -0.77
C GLU A 45 8.41 12.65 0.07
N MET A 46 8.26 11.37 -0.29
CA MET A 46 7.27 10.45 0.26
C MET A 46 7.85 9.52 1.35
N ASP A 47 9.14 9.65 1.66
CA ASP A 47 9.95 8.81 2.55
C ASP A 47 9.45 8.69 4.00
N ASN A 48 8.39 9.42 4.38
CA ASN A 48 7.88 9.45 5.75
C ASN A 48 6.52 8.75 5.93
N MET A 49 5.94 8.13 4.88
CA MET A 49 4.63 7.47 4.98
C MET A 49 4.76 5.95 4.94
N ASP A 50 4.57 5.32 6.09
CA ASP A 50 4.53 3.86 6.21
C ASP A 50 3.11 3.34 5.89
N LEU A 51 2.90 2.95 4.62
CA LEU A 51 1.60 2.45 4.13
C LEU A 51 1.20 1.14 4.80
N ALA A 52 2.15 0.27 5.14
CA ALA A 52 1.90 -0.99 5.81
C ALA A 52 1.34 -0.77 7.23
N GLN A 53 1.90 0.19 7.98
CA GLN A 53 1.42 0.56 9.31
C GLN A 53 0.09 1.32 9.27
N ILE A 54 -0.14 2.15 8.25
CA ILE A 54 -1.45 2.80 8.06
C ILE A 54 -2.53 1.75 7.80
N ALA A 55 -2.27 0.73 6.98
CA ALA A 55 -3.21 -0.36 6.74
C ALA A 55 -3.54 -1.12 8.04
N MET A 56 -2.52 -1.50 8.83
CA MET A 56 -2.72 -2.14 10.14
C MET A 56 -3.55 -1.26 11.07
N SER A 57 -3.22 0.02 11.17
CA SER A 57 -3.94 0.98 12.01
C SER A 57 -5.39 1.23 11.54
N SER A 58 -5.67 0.96 10.26
CA SER A 58 -7.02 1.07 9.68
C SER A 58 -7.88 -0.18 9.90
N GLY A 59 -7.34 -1.24 10.51
CA GLY A 59 -8.08 -2.47 10.83
C GLY A 59 -7.79 -3.67 9.92
N TYR A 60 -6.75 -3.61 9.08
CA TYR A 60 -6.33 -4.77 8.31
C TYR A 60 -5.82 -5.87 9.25
N ALA A 61 -6.20 -7.12 8.98
CA ALA A 61 -5.78 -8.25 9.81
C ALA A 61 -4.26 -8.48 9.76
N LYS A 62 -3.66 -8.22 8.58
CA LYS A 62 -2.21 -8.36 8.33
C LYS A 62 -1.80 -7.38 7.23
N SER A 63 -0.59 -6.85 7.32
CA SER A 63 0.09 -6.13 6.24
C SER A 63 1.49 -6.71 6.06
N TYR A 64 2.01 -6.62 4.83
CA TYR A 64 3.33 -7.11 4.45
C TYR A 64 3.91 -6.13 3.44
N GLU A 65 5.21 -5.91 3.53
CA GLU A 65 5.98 -5.05 2.64
C GLU A 65 7.18 -5.83 2.12
N PHE A 66 7.50 -5.66 0.85
CA PHE A 66 8.58 -6.38 0.18
C PHE A 66 9.28 -5.46 -0.81
N ASP A 67 10.61 -5.32 -0.66
CA ASP A 67 11.45 -4.57 -1.61
C ASP A 67 11.96 -5.46 -2.75
N LYS A 68 11.85 -6.78 -2.61
CA LYS A 68 12.35 -7.76 -3.57
C LYS A 68 11.30 -8.80 -3.93
N LEU A 69 11.24 -9.11 -5.23
CA LEU A 69 10.29 -10.10 -5.77
C LEU A 69 10.52 -11.51 -5.19
N GLU A 70 11.77 -11.85 -4.89
CA GLU A 70 12.16 -13.14 -4.30
C GLU A 70 11.61 -13.30 -2.88
N GLU A 71 11.58 -12.23 -2.10
CA GLU A 71 11.05 -12.19 -0.74
C GLU A 71 9.53 -12.38 -0.76
N PHE A 72 8.84 -11.63 -1.64
CA PHE A 72 7.41 -11.80 -1.89
C PHE A 72 7.07 -13.24 -2.33
N SER A 73 7.82 -13.77 -3.30
CA SER A 73 7.60 -15.12 -3.84
C SER A 73 7.81 -16.21 -2.81
N SER A 74 8.69 -15.98 -1.82
CA SER A 74 8.93 -16.91 -0.72
C SER A 74 7.79 -16.85 0.31
N ALA A 75 7.33 -15.63 0.64
CA ALA A 75 6.23 -15.44 1.59
C ALA A 75 4.89 -15.97 1.04
N TRP A 76 4.56 -15.73 -0.23
CA TRP A 76 3.29 -16.10 -0.86
C TRP A 76 3.03 -17.62 -0.93
N LYS A 77 4.08 -18.44 -0.86
CA LYS A 77 3.97 -19.90 -0.95
C LYS A 77 3.57 -20.56 0.37
N THR A 78 3.44 -19.80 1.45
CA THR A 78 3.20 -20.28 2.82
C THR A 78 1.82 -19.85 3.31
#